data_AF-A0A193G1S3-F1
#
_entry.id   AF-A0A193G1S3-F1
#
_cell.length_a   1.000
_cell.length_b   1.000
_cell.length_c   1.000
_cell.angle_alpha   90.00
_cell.angle_beta   90.00
_cell.angle_gamma   90.00
#
_symmetry.space_group_name_H-M   'P 1'
#
loop_
_entity.id
_entity.type
_entity.pdbx_description
1 polymer ?
#
loop_
_entity_poly.entity_id
_entity_poly.type
_entity_poly.pdbx_seq_one_letter_code
_entity_poly.pdbx_strand_id
1 'polypeptide(L)' 'MTTPPLWSAADIQAHCERYGLRLPEPLMRRMQELSTTVTQTGMAISRMPTKDREPALVFNLPAGSSNREEA' A
#
# COMPACT_ATOMS: atom_id res chain seq x y z
N MET A 1 -21.46 -1.84 6.12
CA MET A 1 -20.10 -1.65 5.58
C MET A 1 -19.45 -3.02 5.58
N THR A 2 -19.09 -3.55 4.41
CA THR A 2 -18.45 -4.87 4.28
C THR A 2 -16.96 -4.70 4.52
N THR A 3 -16.46 -5.25 5.63
CA THR A 3 -15.02 -5.33 5.88
C THR A 3 -14.42 -6.27 4.82
N PRO A 4 -13.40 -5.84 4.05
CA PRO A 4 -12.73 -6.73 3.12
C PRO A 4 -12.13 -7.90 3.90
N PRO A 5 -12.13 -9.12 3.31
CA PRO A 5 -11.57 -10.28 3.99
C PRO A 5 -10.09 -10.03 4.27
N LEU A 6 -9.70 -10.16 5.54
CA LEU A 6 -8.29 -10.17 5.93
C LEU A 6 -7.64 -11.46 5.45
N TRP A 7 -6.36 -11.37 5.09
CA TRP A 7 -5.60 -12.51 4.61
C TRP A 7 -5.45 -13.57 5.70
N SER A 8 -5.99 -14.77 5.48
CA SER A 8 -5.76 -15.91 6.35
C SER A 8 -4.39 -16.55 6.07
N ALA A 9 -3.90 -17.36 7.01
CA ALA A 9 -2.66 -18.12 6.80
C ALA A 9 -2.76 -19.06 5.57
N ALA A 10 -3.95 -19.62 5.32
CA ALA A 10 -4.21 -20.46 4.15
C ALA A 10 -4.13 -19.67 2.84
N ASP A 11 -4.62 -18.42 2.81
CA ASP A 11 -4.52 -17.55 1.63
C ASP A 11 -3.07 -17.21 1.31
N ILE A 12 -2.28 -16.92 2.35
CA ILE A 12 -0.84 -16.64 2.21
C ILE A 12 -0.10 -17.88 1.69
N GLN A 13 -0.40 -19.06 2.24
CA GLN A 13 0.20 -20.31 1.77
C GLN A 13 -0.15 -20.59 0.30
N ALA A 14 -1.43 -20.52 -0.06
CA ALA A 14 -1.89 -20.74 -1.43
C ALA A 14 -1.29 -19.72 -2.42
N HIS A 15 -1.11 -18.47 -1.97
CA HIS A 15 -0.42 -17.45 -2.75
C HIS A 15 1.05 -17.81 -2.99
N CYS A 16 1.77 -18.22 -1.94
CA CYS A 16 3.17 -18.65 -2.08
C CYS A 16 3.30 -19.85 -3.02
N GLU A 17 2.47 -20.87 -2.85
CA GLU A 17 2.46 -22.07 -3.69
C GLU A 17 2.20 -21.75 -5.16
N ARG A 18 1.27 -20.83 -5.46
CA ARG A 18 0.97 -20.39 -6.83
C ARG A 18 2.21 -19.83 -7.56
N TYR A 19 3.11 -19.21 -6.83
CA TYR A 19 4.35 -18.64 -7.38
C TYR A 19 5.58 -19.52 -7.13
N GLY A 20 5.39 -20.76 -6.67
CA GLY A 20 6.48 -21.69 -6.38
C GLY A 20 7.37 -21.27 -5.19
N LEU A 21 6.87 -20.38 -4.33
CA LEU A 21 7.58 -19.91 -3.15
C LEU A 21 7.32 -20.85 -1.98
N ARG A 22 8.40 -21.23 -1.27
CA ARG A 22 8.33 -21.91 0.03
C ARG A 22 8.95 -21.02 1.09
N LEU A 23 8.11 -20.40 1.89
CA LEU A 23 8.54 -19.52 2.97
C LEU A 23 8.54 -20.30 4.29
N PRO A 24 9.59 -20.15 5.13
CA PRO A 24 9.55 -20.57 6.52
C PRO A 24 8.42 -19.88 7.29
N GLU A 25 7.89 -20.56 8.31
CA GLU A 25 6.78 -20.08 9.16
C GLU A 25 6.94 -18.62 9.66
N PRO A 26 8.13 -18.17 10.12
CA PRO A 26 8.29 -16.78 10.56
C PRO A 26 8.05 -15.75 9.43
N LEU A 27 8.42 -16.09 8.20
CA LEU A 27 8.20 -15.21 7.03
C LEU A 27 6.74 -15.22 6.58
N MET A 28 6.06 -16.38 6.67
CA MET A 28 4.63 -16.46 6.40
C MET A 28 3.82 -15.60 7.38
N ARG A 29 4.15 -15.66 8.68
CA ARG A 29 3.54 -14.79 9.69
C ARG A 29 3.79 -13.32 9.38
N ARG A 30 5.03 -12.96 9.02
CA ARG A 30 5.36 -11.58 8.67
C ARG A 30 4.58 -11.09 7.45
N MET A 31 4.41 -11.94 6.44
CA MET A 31 3.63 -11.62 5.26
C MET A 31 2.15 -11.38 5.61
N GLN A 32 1.59 -12.18 6.52
CA GLN A 32 0.23 -11.99 7.01
C GLN A 32 0.05 -10.65 7.76
N GLU A 33 1.00 -10.30 8.64
CA GLU A 33 1.01 -9.02 9.36
C GLU A 33 1.03 -7.83 8.39
N LEU A 34 1.93 -7.88 7.39
CA LEU A 34 2.07 -6.83 6.39
C LEU A 34 0.81 -6.69 5.54
N SER A 35 0.26 -7.79 5.04
CA SER A 35 -0.98 -7.79 4.25
C SER A 35 -2.14 -7.19 5.03
N THR A 36 -2.30 -7.57 6.30
CA THR A 36 -3.32 -7.01 7.20
C THR A 36 -3.14 -5.50 7.37
N THR A 37 -1.92 -5.06 7.65
CA THR A 37 -1.59 -3.64 7.87
C THR A 37 -1.88 -2.80 6.63
N VAL A 38 -1.49 -3.29 5.44
CA VAL A 38 -1.73 -2.59 4.17
C VAL A 38 -3.22 -2.50 3.87
N THR A 39 -3.98 -3.58 4.07
CA THR A 39 -5.44 -3.57 3.88
C THR A 39 -6.11 -2.54 4.79
N GLN A 40 -5.77 -2.54 6.09
CA GLN A 40 -6.33 -1.59 7.04
C GLN A 40 -5.95 -0.14 6.70
N THR A 41 -4.69 0.10 6.35
CA THR A 41 -4.21 1.43 5.95
C THR A 41 -4.95 1.91 4.69
N GLY A 42 -5.09 1.05 3.69
CA GLY A 42 -5.79 1.37 2.45
C GLY A 42 -7.28 1.66 2.63
N MET A 43 -7.92 1.08 3.64
CA MET A 43 -9.31 1.38 4.01
C MET A 43 -9.45 2.73 4.75
N ALA A 44 -8.43 3.13 5.51
CA ALA A 44 -8.43 4.41 6.19
C ALA A 44 -8.26 5.59 5.21
N ILE A 45 -7.70 5.35 4.02
CA ILE A 45 -7.60 6.34 2.96
C ILE A 45 -9.00 6.57 2.37
N SER A 46 -9.54 7.76 2.63
CA SER A 46 -10.81 8.20 2.03
C SER A 46 -10.66 8.29 0.51
N ARG A 47 -11.26 7.33 -0.22
CA ARG A 47 -11.34 7.39 -1.68
C ARG A 47 -12.50 8.28 -2.08
N MET A 48 -12.27 9.19 -3.02
CA MET A 48 -13.39 9.93 -3.60
C MET A 48 -14.26 9.02 -4.47
N PRO A 49 -15.58 9.27 -4.50
CA PRO A 49 -16.54 8.39 -5.18
C PRO A 49 -16.43 8.40 -6.72
N THR A 50 -15.73 9.37 -7.31
CA THR A 50 -15.58 9.50 -8.76
C THR A 50 -14.15 9.87 -9.15
N LYS A 51 -13.63 9.16 -10.16
CA LYS A 51 -12.29 9.36 -10.73
C LYS A 51 -12.10 10.78 -11.29
N ASP A 52 -13.17 11.38 -11.82
CA ASP A 52 -13.14 12.74 -12.41
C ASP A 52 -13.03 13.87 -11.37
N ARG A 53 -13.08 13.53 -10.08
CA ARG A 53 -12.87 14.49 -9.00
C ARG A 53 -11.50 14.36 -8.36
N GLU A 54 -10.71 13.33 -8.68
CA GLU A 54 -9.36 13.19 -8.13
C GLU A 54 -8.58 14.47 -8.45
N PRO A 55 -8.06 15.20 -7.44
CA PRO A 55 -7.18 16.32 -7.73
C PRO A 55 -6.08 15.75 -8.60
N ALA A 56 -5.93 16.31 -9.81
CA ALA A 56 -4.87 15.93 -10.72
C ALA A 56 -3.56 15.85 -9.91
N LEU A 57 -2.72 14.86 -10.25
CA LEU A 57 -1.39 14.62 -9.68
C LEU A 57 -0.41 15.79 -9.96
N VAL A 58 -0.83 17.01 -9.68
CA VAL A 58 0.01 18.21 -9.70
C VAL A 58 0.71 18.21 -8.36
N PHE A 59 1.80 17.46 -8.28
CA PHE A 59 2.80 17.68 -7.25
C PHE A 59 3.35 19.10 -7.47
N ASN A 60 2.86 20.06 -6.69
CA ASN A 60 3.50 21.37 -6.60
C ASN A 60 4.84 21.16 -5.90
N LEU A 61 5.87 20.81 -6.68
CA LEU A 61 7.25 20.88 -6.24
C LEU A 61 7.52 22.35 -5.89
N PRO A 62 7.91 22.67 -4.64
CA PRO A 62 8.35 24.01 -4.33
C PRO A 62 9.53 24.32 -5.23
N ALA A 63 9.37 25.30 -6.11
CA ALA A 63 10.48 25.85 -6.87
C ALA A 63 11.47 26.35 -5.83
N GLY A 64 12.54 25.58 -5.60
CA GLY A 64 13.59 25.95 -4.66
C GLY A 64 14.01 27.37 -4.99
N SER A 65 13.88 28.27 -4.03
CA SER A 65 14.42 29.61 -4.07
C SER A 65 15.90 29.48 -4.38
N SER A 66 16.27 29.63 -5.65
CA SER A 66 17.64 29.76 -6.08
C SER A 66 18.11 31.12 -5.59
N ASN A 67 18.52 31.20 -4.32
CA ASN A 67 19.39 32.27 -3.85
C ASN A 67 20.75 32.02 -4.52
N ARG A 68 20.87 32.54 -5.74
CA ARG A 68 22.15 32.77 -6.37
C ARG A 68 22.71 34.03 -5.72
N GLU A 69 23.45 33.86 -4.63
CA GLU A 69 24.40 34.88 -4.17
C GLU A 69 25.45 35.03 -5.28
N GLU A 70 25.35 36.12 -6.05
CA GLU A 70 26.49 36.64 -6.79
C GLU A 70 27.35 37.43 -5.81
N ALA A 71 28.59 36.97 -5.65
CA ALA A 71 29.71 37.72 -5.10
C ALA A 71 30.68 38.06 -6.24
#